data_AF-A0A5N7MQU9-F1
#
_entry.id   AF-A0A5N7MQU9-F1
#
_cell.length_a   1.000
_cell.length_b   1.000
_cell.length_c   1.000
_cell.angle_alpha   90.00
_cell.angle_beta   90.00
_cell.angle_gamma   90.00
#
_symmetry.space_group_name_H-M   'P 1'
#
loop_
_entity.id
_entity.type
_entity.pdbx_description
1 polymer ?
#
loop_
_entity_poly.entity_id
_entity_poly.type
_entity_poly.pdbx_seq_one_letter_code
_entity_poly.pdbx_strand_id
1 'polypeptide(L)'
;MAIADEIEALLSRSPGLTEAEIAATLFGEASSLPRISGACRSLIKRRRIERSGRGGRKDPFRYFPRGTLTVPSSPLKRRRYLM
;
A
#
# COMPACT_ATOMS: atom_id res chain seq x y z
N MET A 1 8.28 -2.30 -19.37
CA MET A 1 7.58 -2.52 -18.09
C MET A 1 7.53 -1.17 -17.37
N ALA A 2 6.38 -0.78 -16.81
CA ALA A 2 6.27 0.49 -16.08
C ALA A 2 6.48 0.25 -14.59
N ILE A 3 7.23 1.12 -13.93
CA ILE A 3 7.52 1.05 -12.49
C ILE A 3 6.24 0.95 -11.65
N ALA A 4 5.15 1.56 -12.11
CA ALA A 4 3.86 1.48 -11.44
C ALA A 4 3.33 0.04 -11.35
N ASP A 5 3.47 -0.76 -12.41
CA ASP A 5 3.02 -2.16 -12.41
C ASP A 5 3.93 -3.03 -11.54
N GLU A 6 5.24 -2.75 -11.50
CA GLU A 6 6.20 -3.44 -10.62
C GLU A 6 5.93 -3.16 -9.14
N ILE A 7 5.63 -1.91 -8.78
CA ILE A 7 5.24 -1.53 -7.42
C ILE A 7 3.95 -2.26 -7.00
N GLU A 8 2.96 -2.34 -7.87
CA GLU A 8 1.70 -3.02 -7.56
C GLU A 8 1.88 -4.53 -7.40
N ALA A 9 2.68 -5.16 -8.28
CA ALA A 9 3.03 -6.57 -8.16
C ALA A 9 3.80 -6.86 -6.87
N LEU A 10 4.72 -5.98 -6.48
CA LEU A 10 5.46 -6.07 -5.22
C LEU A 10 4.51 -5.95 -4.01
N LEU A 11 3.67 -4.93 -3.98
CA LEU A 11 2.73 -4.70 -2.87
C LEU A 11 1.67 -5.81 -2.76
N SER A 12 1.33 -6.46 -3.86
CA SER A 12 0.45 -7.64 -3.86
C SER A 12 1.09 -8.85 -3.19
N ARG A 13 2.42 -8.98 -3.25
CA ARG A 13 3.18 -10.06 -2.59
C ARG A 13 3.58 -9.70 -1.16
N SER A 14 3.87 -8.43 -0.92
CA SER A 14 4.39 -7.92 0.35
C SER A 14 3.71 -6.58 0.67
N PRO A 15 2.51 -6.62 1.28
CA PRO A 15 1.80 -5.42 1.68
C PRO A 15 2.47 -4.74 2.88
N GLY A 16 2.29 -3.42 3.01
CA GLY A 16 2.75 -2.65 4.16
C GLY A 16 4.16 -2.07 4.04
N LEU A 17 4.74 -2.06 2.85
CA LEU A 17 6.08 -1.53 2.59
C LEU A 17 6.10 0.00 2.52
N THR A 18 7.23 0.58 2.89
CA THR A 18 7.55 2.01 2.76
C THR A 18 8.19 2.32 1.40
N GLU A 19 8.26 3.59 1.00
CA GLU A 19 8.93 3.99 -0.26
C GLU A 19 10.40 3.54 -0.30
N ALA A 20 11.09 3.55 0.85
CA ALA A 20 12.48 3.14 0.96
C ALA A 20 12.65 1.62 0.77
N GLU A 21 11.75 0.82 1.34
CA GLU A 21 11.77 -0.64 1.17
C GLU A 21 11.40 -1.03 -0.27
N ILE A 22 10.45 -0.33 -0.88
CA ILE A 22 10.12 -0.49 -2.31
C ILE A 22 11.35 -0.15 -3.17
N ALA A 23 12.05 0.94 -2.87
CA ALA A 23 13.27 1.35 -3.58
C ALA A 23 14.38 0.32 -3.46
N ALA A 24 14.65 -0.14 -2.24
CA ALA A 24 15.63 -1.18 -1.97
C ALA A 24 15.29 -2.49 -2.69
N THR A 25 14.01 -2.86 -2.74
CA THR A 25 13.58 -4.12 -3.36
C THR A 25 13.63 -4.09 -4.89
N LEU A 26 13.23 -2.97 -5.52
CA LEU A 26 13.15 -2.87 -6.97
C LEU A 26 14.46 -2.43 -7.63
N PHE A 27 15.22 -1.55 -6.97
CA PHE A 27 16.39 -0.89 -7.57
C PHE A 27 17.69 -1.15 -6.79
N GLY A 28 17.62 -1.73 -5.59
CA GLY A 28 18.79 -1.91 -4.73
C GLY A 28 19.35 -0.60 -4.15
N GLU A 29 18.75 0.56 -4.43
CA GLU A 29 19.25 1.86 -4.01
C GLU A 29 18.13 2.86 -3.70
N ALA A 30 18.34 3.72 -2.70
CA ALA A 30 17.42 4.78 -2.29
C ALA A 30 17.41 6.00 -3.26
N SER A 31 18.30 6.05 -4.25
CA SER A 31 18.37 7.13 -5.25
C SER A 31 17.08 7.28 -6.08
N SER A 32 16.25 6.23 -6.13
CA SER A 32 14.99 6.19 -6.88
C SER A 32 13.76 6.70 -6.11
N LEU A 33 13.93 7.23 -4.88
CA LEU A 33 12.81 7.71 -4.05
C LEU A 33 11.89 8.73 -4.72
N PRO A 34 12.37 9.79 -5.42
CA PRO A 34 11.48 10.73 -6.09
C PRO A 34 10.59 10.07 -7.15
N ARG A 35 11.16 9.10 -7.89
CA ARG A 35 10.47 8.36 -8.94
C ARG A 35 9.40 7.43 -8.37
N ILE A 36 9.72 6.76 -7.26
CA ILE A 36 8.79 5.87 -6.53
C ILE A 36 7.67 6.69 -5.91
N SER A 37 7.97 7.83 -5.27
CA SER A 37 6.93 8.67 -4.68
C SER A 37 5.95 9.19 -5.75
N GLY A 38 6.45 9.58 -6.93
CA GLY A 38 5.61 9.96 -8.07
C GLY A 38 4.72 8.81 -8.57
N ALA A 39 5.26 7.60 -8.66
CA ALA A 39 4.52 6.41 -9.06
C ALA A 39 3.46 6.02 -8.03
N CYS A 40 3.81 5.97 -6.73
CA CYS A 40 2.89 5.69 -5.64
C CYS A 40 1.73 6.69 -5.58
N ARG A 41 2.01 8.00 -5.71
CA ARG A 41 0.95 9.04 -5.78
C ARG A 41 0.02 8.81 -6.96
N SER A 42 0.55 8.43 -8.12
CA SER A 42 -0.24 8.14 -9.31
C SER A 42 -1.13 6.91 -9.12
N LEU A 43 -0.61 5.84 -8.49
CA LEU A 43 -1.37 4.63 -8.17
C LEU A 43 -2.47 4.89 -7.15
N ILE A 44 -2.22 5.70 -6.13
CA ILE A 44 -3.24 6.14 -5.15
C ILE A 44 -4.35 6.93 -5.85
N LYS A 45 -3.99 7.90 -6.72
CA LYS A 45 -4.97 8.68 -7.49
C LYS A 45 -5.87 7.79 -8.35
N ARG A 46 -5.31 6.70 -8.89
CA ARG A 46 -6.02 5.67 -9.67
C ARG A 46 -6.74 4.62 -8.80
N ARG A 47 -6.68 4.75 -7.47
CA ARG A 47 -7.24 3.78 -6.50
C ARG A 47 -6.73 2.34 -6.70
N ARG A 48 -5.49 2.16 -7.17
CA ARG A 48 -4.85 0.83 -7.32
C ARG A 48 -4.13 0.37 -6.07
N ILE A 49 -3.63 1.31 -5.28
CA ILE A 49 -3.01 1.04 -3.99
C ILE A 49 -3.59 1.98 -2.93
N GLU A 50 -3.42 1.61 -1.68
CA GLU A 50 -3.79 2.37 -0.51
C GLU A 50 -2.55 2.75 0.31
N ARG A 51 -2.67 3.77 1.13
CA ARG A 51 -1.60 4.26 1.99
C ARG A 51 -2.11 4.44 3.41
N SER A 52 -1.33 4.00 4.38
CA SER A 52 -1.53 4.23 5.81
C SER A 52 -0.34 4.97 6.42
N GLY A 53 -0.52 5.46 7.65
CA GLY A 53 0.47 6.23 8.40
C GLY A 53 0.43 7.73 8.08
N ARG A 54 1.15 8.52 8.90
CA ARG A 54 1.15 9.99 8.82
C ARG A 54 2.25 10.58 7.94
N GLY A 55 3.21 9.78 7.49
CA GLY A 55 4.32 10.22 6.64
C GLY A 55 5.40 11.01 7.38
N GLY A 56 5.47 10.88 8.70
CA GLY A 56 6.50 11.52 9.52
C GLY A 56 7.72 10.63 9.71
N ARG A 57 8.84 11.19 10.20
CA ARG A 57 10.05 10.41 10.52
C ARG A 57 9.81 9.23 11.47
N LYS A 58 8.85 9.38 12.40
CA LYS A 58 8.47 8.33 13.37
C LYS A 58 7.32 7.43 12.90
N ASP A 59 6.66 7.79 11.80
CA ASP A 59 5.48 7.11 11.26
C ASP A 59 5.46 7.26 9.73
N PRO A 60 6.38 6.59 9.01
CA PRO A 60 6.52 6.72 7.58
C PRO A 60 5.28 6.16 6.86
N PHE A 61 5.03 6.64 5.64
CA PHE A 61 3.94 6.11 4.84
C PHE A 61 4.19 4.64 4.47
N ARG A 62 3.18 3.81 4.74
CA ARG A 62 3.14 2.41 4.33
C ARG A 62 2.09 2.22 3.25
N TYR A 63 2.45 1.44 2.24
CA TYR A 63 1.63 1.22 1.06
C TYR A 63 1.08 -0.21 1.05
N PHE A 64 -0.14 -0.35 0.58
CA PHE A 64 -0.88 -1.60 0.57
C PHE A 64 -1.58 -1.77 -0.77
N PRO A 65 -1.83 -3.01 -1.24
CA PRO A 65 -2.71 -3.21 -2.36
C PRO A 65 -4.13 -2.72 -2.01
N ARG A 66 -4.89 -2.31 -3.01
CA ARG A 66 -6.27 -1.84 -2.82
C ARG A 66 -7.11 -2.88 -2.07
N GLY A 67 -7.91 -2.42 -1.10
CA GLY A 67 -8.81 -3.28 -0.34
C GLY A 67 -8.13 -4.01 0.82
N THR A 68 -6.88 -3.66 1.15
CA THR A 68 -6.18 -4.23 2.31
C THR A 68 -6.48 -3.42 3.57
N LEU A 69 -6.61 -2.10 3.44
CA LEU A 69 -6.98 -1.21 4.54
C LEU A 69 -8.49 -1.13 4.71
N THR A 70 -9.24 -2.17 4.31
CA THR A 70 -10.67 -2.26 4.61
C THR A 70 -10.84 -2.17 6.11
N VAL A 71 -11.22 -0.97 6.58
CA VAL A 71 -11.88 -0.77 7.86
C VAL A 71 -12.92 -1.88 7.99
N PRO A 72 -12.99 -2.59 9.13
CA PRO A 72 -14.02 -3.59 9.32
C PRO A 72 -15.37 -2.86 9.29
N SER A 73 -16.01 -2.87 8.14
CA SER A 73 -17.45 -2.74 8.05
C SER A 73 -17.98 -3.95 8.79
N SER A 74 -18.29 -3.80 10.08
CA SER A 74 -19.13 -4.75 10.78
C SER A 74 -20.42 -4.94 9.97
N PRO A 75 -20.80 -6.19 9.67
CA PRO A 75 -22.15 -6.58 10.05
C PRO A 75 -22.15 -8.01 10.58
N LEU A 76 -21.76 -8.20 11.84
CA LEU A 76 -22.22 -9.39 12.59
C LEU A 76 -23.46 -9.04 13.43
N LYS A 77 -24.48 -8.47 12.78
CA LYS A 77 -25.88 -8.73 13.14
C LYS A 77 -26.34 -9.93 12.33
N ARG A 78 -26.07 -11.13 12.83
CA ARG A 78 -26.84 -12.35 12.53
C ARG A 78 -26.40 -13.44 13.49
N ARG A 79 -27.20 -13.65 14.53
CA ARG A 79 -27.62 -14.98 14.97
C ARG A 79 -28.89 -14.83 15.83
N ARG A 80 -30.03 -14.87 15.13
CA ARG A 80 -31.21 -15.55 15.66
C ARG A 80 -30.89 -17.05 15.61
N TYR A 81 -30.89 -17.68 16.77
CA TYR A 81 -31.36 -19.04 17.01
C TYR A 81 -32.25 -18.85 18.25
N LEU A 82 -33.57 -18.72 18.12
CA LEU A 82 -34.53 -19.83 18.25
C LEU A 82 -33.84 -21.17 18.57
N MET A 83 -33.81 -21.51 19.86
CA MET A 83 -34.41 -22.70 20.43
C MET A 83 -34.81 -22.41 21.87
#